data_AF-A0A9D8INS5-F1
#
_entry.id   AF-A0A9D8INS5-F1
#
_cell.length_a   1.000
_cell.length_b   1.000
_cell.length_c   1.000
_cell.angle_alpha   90.00
_cell.angle_beta   90.00
_cell.angle_gamma   90.00
#
_symmetry.space_group_name_H-M   'P 1'
#
loop_
_entity.id
_entity.type
_entity.pdbx_description
1 polymer ?
#
loop_
_entity_poly.entity_id
_entity_poly.type
_entity_poly.pdbx_seq_one_letter_code
_entity_poly.pdbx_strand_id
1 'polypeptide(L)'
;ARVTAKVGSATYMRYLDGGHGYGSSSEPMIHFGLGNATLIDELTIEFPPGYEMTLTNVAVNQRLLIQVPKPADLDCDGAVNGSDLGRLLGAWGQVGGADGRVADLNGDLTVNGNDLAILLEGWEP
;
A
#
# COMPACT_ATOMS: atom_id res chain seq x y z
N ALA A 1 4.86 7.40 -7.64
CA ALA A 1 3.80 7.49 -6.61
C ALA A 1 3.43 8.96 -6.39
N ARG A 2 2.15 9.28 -6.25
CA ARG A 2 1.66 10.63 -5.90
C ARG A 2 1.39 10.68 -4.40
N VAL A 3 2.00 11.62 -3.70
CA VAL A 3 1.84 11.79 -2.25
C VAL A 3 1.14 13.12 -1.97
N THR A 4 0.05 13.07 -1.23
CA THR A 4 -0.77 14.22 -0.84
C THR A 4 -0.86 14.29 0.68
N ALA A 5 -0.46 15.40 1.28
CA ALA A 5 -0.57 15.66 2.72
C ALA A 5 -1.55 16.81 2.98
N LYS A 6 -2.53 16.59 3.86
CA LYS A 6 -3.48 17.60 4.35
C LYS A 6 -3.14 18.00 5.78
N VAL A 7 -3.09 19.30 6.02
CA VAL A 7 -2.81 19.92 7.31
C VAL A 7 -3.75 21.10 7.51
N GLY A 8 -4.75 20.94 8.36
CA GLY A 8 -5.86 21.88 8.52
C GLY A 8 -6.56 22.14 7.18
N SER A 9 -6.56 23.40 6.75
CA SER A 9 -7.10 23.82 5.45
C SER A 9 -6.10 23.73 4.29
N ALA A 10 -4.83 23.43 4.56
CA ALA A 10 -3.77 23.37 3.56
C ALA A 10 -3.63 21.94 2.99
N THR A 11 -3.45 21.85 1.68
CA THR A 11 -3.15 20.59 0.97
C THR A 11 -1.84 20.74 0.20
N TYR A 12 -0.92 19.80 0.41
CA TYR A 12 0.37 19.75 -0.25
C TYR A 12 0.47 18.48 -1.07
N MET A 13 0.87 18.59 -2.33
CA MET A 13 1.00 17.44 -3.24
C MET A 13 2.41 17.38 -3.82
N ARG A 14 3.00 16.18 -3.86
CA ARG A 14 4.32 15.90 -4.43
C ARG A 14 4.31 14.57 -5.17
N TYR A 15 5.07 14.48 -6.25
CA TYR A 15 5.29 13.22 -6.96
C TYR A 15 6.63 12.63 -6.52
N LEU A 16 6.62 11.35 -6.19
CA LEU A 16 7.81 10.53 -6.05
C LEU A 16 7.94 9.69 -7.32
N ASP A 17 8.79 10.10 -8.24
CA ASP A 17 9.13 9.28 -9.40
C ASP A 17 10.32 8.38 -9.05
N GLY A 18 10.09 7.06 -9.03
CA GLY A 18 11.14 6.04 -8.94
C GLY A 18 11.85 5.78 -10.28
N GLY A 19 11.87 6.77 -11.17
CA GLY A 19 12.32 6.62 -12.56
C GLY A 19 13.83 6.42 -12.68
N HIS A 20 14.22 5.21 -13.05
CA HIS A 20 15.57 4.78 -13.36
C HIS A 20 16.20 5.56 -14.52
N GLY A 21 17.41 6.08 -14.30
CA GLY A 21 18.32 6.55 -15.33
C GLY A 21 19.76 6.27 -14.90
N TYR A 22 20.57 5.68 -15.78
CA TYR A 22 21.98 5.34 -15.52
C TYR A 22 22.74 6.59 -15.07
N GLY A 23 23.03 6.71 -13.76
CA GLY A 23 23.76 7.83 -13.15
C GLY A 23 22.95 8.84 -12.33
N SER A 24 21.64 8.68 -12.14
CA SER A 24 20.83 9.60 -11.32
C SER A 24 20.63 9.11 -9.88
N SER A 25 21.19 9.84 -8.91
CA SER A 25 20.91 9.67 -7.48
C SER A 25 19.63 10.41 -7.12
N SER A 26 18.47 9.83 -7.42
CA SER A 26 17.19 10.32 -6.90
C SER A 26 17.02 9.81 -5.47
N GLU A 27 17.27 10.67 -4.47
CA GLU A 27 16.93 10.33 -3.08
C GLU A 27 15.42 10.14 -2.96
N PRO A 28 14.93 9.00 -2.44
CA PRO A 28 13.50 8.74 -2.30
C PRO A 28 12.93 9.46 -1.06
N MET A 29 13.19 10.76 -0.93
CA MET A 29 12.79 11.56 0.22
C MET A 29 12.00 12.78 -0.24
N ILE A 30 10.71 12.81 0.11
CA ILE A 30 9.86 13.98 -0.08
C ILE A 30 9.84 14.78 1.22
N HIS A 31 10.21 16.04 1.13
CA HIS A 31 10.05 16.99 2.21
C HIS A 31 8.82 17.87 1.98
N PHE A 32 7.95 17.93 2.99
CA PHE A 32 6.86 18.89 3.05
C PHE A 32 7.24 20.02 4.02
N GLY A 33 7.23 21.27 3.53
CA GLY A 33 7.41 22.46 4.37
C GLY A 33 6.09 22.80 5.07
N LEU A 34 5.84 22.19 6.22
CA LEU A 34 4.55 22.28 6.94
C LEU A 34 4.49 23.42 7.98
N GLY A 35 5.50 24.28 8.03
CA GLY A 35 5.55 25.40 8.98
C GLY A 35 5.59 24.92 10.44
N ASN A 36 4.71 25.48 11.28
CA ASN A 36 4.59 25.13 12.71
C ASN A 36 3.63 23.95 12.98
N ALA A 37 3.11 23.28 11.94
CA ALA A 37 2.24 22.14 12.15
C ALA A 37 3.03 20.98 12.77
N THR A 38 2.45 20.34 13.79
CA THR A 38 3.05 19.18 14.47
C THR A 38 2.48 17.85 13.99
N LEU A 39 1.38 17.87 13.23
CA LEU A 39 0.66 16.71 12.72
C LEU A 39 0.21 16.94 11.28
N ILE A 40 0.17 15.86 10.52
CA ILE A 40 -0.52 15.74 9.24
C ILE A 40 -1.86 15.04 9.52
N ASP A 41 -2.96 15.69 9.18
CA ASP A 41 -4.30 15.14 9.43
C ASP A 41 -4.54 13.92 8.54
N GLU A 42 -4.13 14.02 7.26
CA GLU A 42 -4.29 12.96 6.27
C GLU A 42 -3.10 12.95 5.29
N LEU A 43 -2.49 11.79 5.10
CA LEU A 43 -1.41 11.53 4.15
C LEU A 43 -1.86 10.43 3.20
N THR A 44 -2.17 10.79 1.96
CA THR A 44 -2.58 9.88 0.90
C THR A 44 -1.41 9.60 -0.04
N ILE A 45 -1.15 8.34 -0.35
CA ILE A 45 -0.08 7.87 -1.21
C ILE A 45 -0.70 6.98 -2.28
N GLU A 46 -0.57 7.39 -3.52
CA GLU A 46 -1.07 6.66 -4.69
C GLU A 46 0.11 6.06 -5.46
N PHE A 47 0.14 4.74 -5.56
CA PHE A 47 1.11 3.96 -6.31
C PHE A 47 0.51 3.55 -7.66
N PRO A 48 1.16 3.85 -8.80
CA PRO A 48 0.80 3.22 -10.08
C PRO A 48 1.03 1.69 -9.97
N PRO A 49 0.08 0.81 -10.33
CA PRO A 49 -1.11 1.01 -11.17
C PRO A 49 -2.45 1.09 -10.40
N GLY A 50 -2.57 1.98 -9.41
CA GLY A 50 -3.86 2.37 -8.81
C GLY A 50 -4.05 2.01 -7.33
N TYR A 51 -2.99 1.62 -6.61
CA TYR A 51 -3.09 1.38 -5.17
C TYR A 51 -3.02 2.70 -4.41
N GLU A 52 -3.98 2.94 -3.51
CA GLU A 52 -3.99 4.10 -2.63
C GLU A 52 -3.83 3.67 -1.17
N MET A 53 -2.96 4.37 -0.44
CA MET A 53 -2.76 4.21 0.99
C MET A 53 -3.05 5.56 1.65
N THR A 54 -3.93 5.58 2.64
CA THR A 54 -4.20 6.79 3.43
C THR A 54 -3.83 6.56 4.89
N LEU A 55 -2.97 7.43 5.42
CA LEU A 55 -2.57 7.47 6.83
C LEU A 55 -3.13 8.73 7.47
N THR A 56 -3.58 8.65 8.72
CA THR A 56 -4.12 9.80 9.47
C THR A 56 -3.31 10.08 10.72
N ASN A 57 -3.35 11.33 11.19
CA ASN A 57 -2.64 11.78 12.40
C ASN A 57 -1.13 11.45 12.39
N VAL A 58 -0.47 11.64 11.25
CA VAL A 58 0.96 11.34 11.10
C VAL A 58 1.78 12.48 11.70
N ALA A 59 2.62 12.18 12.69
CA ALA A 59 3.54 13.19 13.25
C ALA A 59 4.51 13.71 12.17
N VAL A 60 4.81 15.02 12.20
CA VAL A 60 5.79 15.63 11.29
C VAL A 60 7.24 15.35 11.74
N ASN A 61 8.23 15.79 10.96
CA ASN A 61 9.67 15.73 11.31
C ASN A 61 10.23 14.32 11.52
N GLN A 62 9.64 13.31 10.87
CA GLN A 62 10.14 11.93 10.89
C GLN A 62 10.29 11.38 9.46
N ARG A 63 11.06 10.29 9.35
CA ARG A 63 11.08 9.46 8.15
C ARG A 63 10.08 8.34 8.33
N LEU A 64 9.09 8.29 7.44
CA LEU A 64 8.11 7.22 7.43
C LEU A 64 8.48 6.24 6.31
N LEU A 65 8.74 4.99 6.69
CA LEU A 65 8.97 3.93 5.72
C LEU A 65 7.61 3.44 5.23
N ILE A 66 7.31 3.72 3.97
CA ILE A 66 6.04 3.32 3.36
C ILE A 66 6.27 2.01 2.62
N GLN A 67 5.65 0.95 3.11
CA GLN A 67 5.51 -0.30 2.36
C GLN A 67 4.33 -0.13 1.38
N VAL A 68 4.55 -0.47 0.11
CA VAL A 68 3.45 -0.58 -0.84
C VAL A 68 2.51 -1.68 -0.32
N PRO A 69 1.18 -1.48 -0.27
CA PRO A 69 0.28 -2.55 0.11
C PRO A 69 0.50 -3.72 -0.84
N LYS A 70 0.99 -4.84 -0.29
CA LYS A 70 1.13 -6.10 -1.03
C LYS A 70 -0.28 -6.69 -1.08
N PRO A 71 -0.91 -6.79 -2.27
CA PRO A 71 -2.30 -7.26 -2.34
C PRO A 71 -2.49 -8.64 -1.72
N ALA A 72 -1.44 -9.46 -1.78
CA ALA A 72 -1.37 -10.81 -1.27
C ALA A 72 -0.99 -10.94 0.22
N ASP A 73 -0.66 -9.84 0.91
CA ASP A 73 -0.45 -9.82 2.36
C ASP A 73 -1.83 -9.67 3.03
N LEU A 74 -2.46 -10.82 3.28
CA LEU A 74 -3.85 -10.95 3.72
C LEU A 74 -4.01 -10.83 5.23
N ASP A 75 -2.92 -10.97 5.99
CA ASP A 75 -2.91 -10.76 7.44
C ASP A 75 -2.21 -9.47 7.90
N CYS A 76 -1.66 -8.71 6.94
CA CYS A 76 -0.97 -7.44 7.13
C CYS A 76 0.29 -7.56 8.01
N ASP A 77 0.98 -8.72 7.99
CA ASP A 77 2.22 -8.93 8.75
C ASP A 77 3.46 -8.33 8.06
N GLY A 78 3.31 -7.86 6.82
CA GLY A 78 4.37 -7.23 6.02
C GLY A 78 5.12 -8.20 5.10
N ALA A 79 4.78 -9.49 5.12
CA ALA A 79 5.32 -10.52 4.24
C ALA A 79 4.19 -11.27 3.52
N VAL A 80 4.46 -11.85 2.35
CA VAL A 80 3.52 -12.77 1.69
C VAL A 80 4.04 -14.19 1.85
N ASN A 81 3.44 -14.95 2.75
CA ASN A 81 3.95 -16.24 3.20
C ASN A 81 2.83 -17.27 3.49
N GLY A 82 3.18 -18.34 4.22
CA GLY A 82 2.26 -19.42 4.58
C GLY A 82 1.03 -18.98 5.37
N SER A 83 1.13 -17.89 6.14
CA SER A 83 -0.01 -17.32 6.87
C SER A 83 -1.06 -16.75 5.91
N ASP A 84 -0.63 -16.02 4.88
CA ASP A 84 -1.50 -15.49 3.82
C ASP A 84 -2.12 -16.60 2.99
N LEU A 85 -1.32 -17.61 2.62
CA LEU A 85 -1.82 -18.78 1.93
C LEU A 85 -2.92 -19.47 2.74
N GLY A 86 -2.73 -19.61 4.06
CA GLY A 86 -3.73 -20.16 4.97
C GLY A 86 -5.04 -19.36 4.94
N ARG A 87 -4.96 -18.03 4.88
CA ARG A 87 -6.14 -17.16 4.75
C ARG A 87 -6.82 -17.28 3.40
N LEU A 88 -6.05 -17.31 2.31
CA LEU A 88 -6.57 -17.49 0.95
C LEU A 88 -7.30 -18.83 0.81
N LEU A 89 -6.68 -19.92 1.28
CA LEU A 89 -7.29 -21.26 1.28
C LEU A 89 -8.50 -21.35 2.22
N GLY A 90 -8.52 -20.61 3.32
CA GLY A 90 -9.67 -20.52 4.22
C GLY A 90 -10.89 -19.82 3.59
N ALA A 91 -10.64 -18.92 2.65
CA ALA A 91 -11.65 -18.18 1.91
C ALA A 91 -12.02 -18.80 0.54
N TRP A 92 -11.50 -20.00 0.24
CA TRP A 92 -11.64 -20.62 -1.08
C TRP A 92 -13.09 -20.82 -1.50
N GLY A 93 -13.42 -20.41 -2.73
CA GLY A 93 -14.76 -20.47 -3.28
C GLY A 93 -15.36 -19.08 -3.56
N GLN A 94 -16.68 -19.02 -3.71
CA GLN A 94 -17.36 -17.78 -4.05
C GLN A 94 -17.28 -16.79 -2.89
N VAL A 95 -16.95 -15.54 -3.18
CA VAL A 95 -16.87 -14.48 -2.16
C VAL A 95 -18.22 -14.28 -1.48
N GLY A 96 -18.32 -14.74 -0.23
CA GLY A 96 -19.48 -14.53 0.65
C GLY A 96 -19.04 -13.83 1.94
N GLY A 97 -19.43 -12.56 2.11
CA GLY A 97 -19.03 -11.76 3.28
C GLY A 97 -17.72 -10.99 3.10
N ALA A 98 -17.27 -10.30 4.16
CA ALA A 98 -16.09 -9.43 4.12
C ALA A 98 -14.78 -10.22 3.93
N ASP A 99 -14.70 -11.43 4.48
CA ASP A 99 -13.49 -12.25 4.50
C ASP A 99 -13.14 -12.85 3.13
N GLY A 100 -14.13 -13.10 2.27
CA GLY A 100 -13.87 -13.53 0.89
C GLY A 100 -13.32 -12.41 0.02
N ARG A 101 -13.70 -11.16 0.27
CA ARG A 101 -13.30 -10.02 -0.56
C ARG A 101 -11.81 -9.70 -0.42
N VAL A 102 -11.22 -9.95 0.75
CA VAL A 102 -9.79 -9.71 0.96
C VAL A 102 -8.93 -10.75 0.23
N ALA A 103 -9.42 -11.99 0.08
CA ALA A 103 -8.71 -13.07 -0.59
C ALA A 103 -8.97 -13.13 -2.12
N ASP A 104 -9.93 -12.35 -2.63
CA ASP A 104 -10.19 -12.15 -4.05
C ASP A 104 -9.22 -11.08 -4.59
N LEU A 105 -8.06 -11.55 -5.05
CA LEU A 105 -6.92 -10.73 -5.44
C LEU A 105 -7.05 -10.21 -6.88
N ASN A 106 -7.78 -10.93 -7.73
CA ASN A 106 -8.03 -10.52 -9.11
C ASN A 106 -9.36 -9.76 -9.31
N GLY A 107 -10.23 -9.74 -8.29
CA GLY A 107 -11.51 -9.03 -8.28
C GLY A 107 -12.62 -9.74 -9.09
N ASP A 108 -12.50 -11.04 -9.33
CA ASP A 108 -13.46 -11.84 -10.10
C ASP A 108 -14.62 -12.42 -9.26
N LEU A 109 -14.67 -12.07 -7.97
CA LEU A 109 -15.64 -12.52 -6.96
C LEU A 109 -15.55 -14.01 -6.62
N THR A 110 -14.46 -14.68 -7.00
CA THR A 110 -14.22 -16.09 -6.71
C THR A 110 -12.79 -16.34 -6.27
N VAL A 111 -12.57 -16.69 -5.00
CA VAL A 111 -11.24 -17.09 -4.51
C VAL A 111 -10.88 -18.46 -5.07
N ASN A 112 -9.93 -18.51 -6.01
CA ASN A 112 -9.53 -19.71 -6.72
C ASN A 112 -8.04 -19.73 -7.09
N GLY A 113 -7.66 -20.61 -8.02
CA GLY A 113 -6.28 -20.77 -8.48
C GLY A 113 -5.67 -19.50 -9.09
N ASN A 114 -6.49 -18.58 -9.61
CA ASN A 114 -6.03 -17.29 -10.13
C ASN A 114 -5.56 -16.36 -9.00
N ASP A 115 -6.28 -16.33 -7.87
CA ASP A 115 -5.86 -15.56 -6.69
C ASP A 115 -4.63 -16.18 -6.05
N LEU A 116 -4.58 -17.51 -5.98
CA LEU A 116 -3.39 -18.22 -5.54
C LEU A 116 -2.16 -17.87 -6.39
N ALA A 117 -2.31 -17.74 -7.71
CA ALA A 117 -1.21 -17.34 -8.58
C ALA A 117 -0.69 -15.94 -8.22
N ILE A 118 -1.60 -14.97 -7.96
CA ILE A 118 -1.22 -13.62 -7.53
C ILE A 118 -0.53 -13.66 -6.15
N LEU A 119 -0.99 -14.51 -5.24
CA LEU A 119 -0.34 -14.69 -3.93
C LEU A 119 1.07 -15.23 -4.09
N LEU A 120 1.27 -16.24 -4.95
CA LEU A 120 2.56 -16.85 -5.18
C LEU A 120 3.53 -15.95 -5.98
N GLU A 121 3.03 -15.04 -6.83
CA GLU A 121 3.85 -14.02 -7.48
C GLU A 121 4.51 -13.07 -6.46
N GLY A 122 3.82 -12.80 -5.35
CA GLY A 122 4.32 -11.96 -4.26
C GLY A 122 5.15 -12.70 -3.21
N TRP A 123 5.33 -14.03 -3.33
CA TRP A 123 5.86 -14.87 -2.26
C TRP A 123 7.25 -14.48 -1.77
N GLU A 124 7.40 -14.43 -0.44
CA GLU A 124 8.65 -14.11 0.23
C GLU A 124 9.14 -15.28 1.11
N PRO A 125 10.47 -15.50 1.20
CA PRO A 125 11.07 -16.58 1.96
C PRO A 125 11.06 -16.39 3.48
#